data_AF-A0A239GG87-F1
#
_entry.id   AF-A0A239GG87-F1
#
_cell.length_a   1.000
_cell.length_b   1.000
_cell.length_c   1.000
_cell.angle_alpha   90.00
_cell.angle_beta   90.00
_cell.angle_gamma   90.00
#
_symmetry.space_group_name_H-M   'P 1'
#
loop_
_entity.id
_entity.type
_entity.pdbx_description
1 polymer ?
#
loop_
_entity_poly.entity_id
_entity_poly.type
_entity_poly.pdbx_seq_one_letter_code
_entity_poly.pdbx_strand_id
1 'polypeptide(L)'
;MEDLGFMCARCGGEVHDVTHNREGSLDGVGYRHNRRVEPWDHELELAVGEPAPLDQVCDFCGVAAPRWLYYPTLDPDDTDMFEVELDTTHLSDDDTAVAVLNMLYPWYGCDTCSVLVADRNVDLLIARALDRTPVSADGPVDEETVRARLRGSLSVFFTTRPGRPQPSRAV
;
A
#
# COMPACT_ATOMS: atom_id res chain seq x y z
N MET A 1 19.84 -9.47 21.42
CA MET A 1 19.30 -10.77 20.97
C MET A 1 18.67 -10.43 19.64
N GLU A 2 19.20 -10.96 18.55
CA GLU A 2 18.68 -10.71 17.22
C GLU A 2 17.27 -11.30 17.17
N ASP A 3 16.24 -10.44 17.04
CA ASP A 3 14.84 -10.86 16.98
C ASP A 3 14.58 -11.50 15.61
N LEU A 4 14.90 -12.80 15.52
CA LEU A 4 14.57 -13.62 14.37
C LEU A 4 13.04 -13.72 14.26
N GLY A 5 12.50 -13.24 13.15
CA GLY A 5 11.07 -13.23 12.85
C GLY A 5 10.75 -13.87 11.50
N PHE A 6 9.46 -13.93 11.18
CA PHE A 6 9.03 -14.25 9.82
C PHE A 6 9.23 -13.04 8.92
N MET A 7 9.79 -13.27 7.75
CA MET A 7 10.00 -12.25 6.73
C MET A 7 9.64 -12.78 5.35
N CYS A 8 9.44 -11.86 4.41
CA CYS A 8 9.28 -12.20 3.01
C CYS A 8 10.63 -12.30 2.32
N ALA A 9 10.91 -13.43 1.67
CA ALA A 9 12.13 -13.68 0.93
C ALA A 9 12.32 -12.73 -0.26
N ARG A 10 11.23 -12.16 -0.80
CA ARG A 10 11.26 -11.26 -1.97
C ARG A 10 11.62 -9.83 -1.62
N CYS A 11 10.95 -9.25 -0.62
CA CYS A 11 11.11 -7.84 -0.27
C CYS A 11 11.79 -7.62 1.08
N GLY A 12 12.11 -8.67 1.84
CA GLY A 12 12.69 -8.54 3.17
C GLY A 12 11.73 -7.95 4.21
N GLY A 13 10.44 -7.87 3.91
CA GLY A 13 9.42 -7.31 4.80
C GLY A 13 9.08 -8.23 5.94
N GLU A 14 8.83 -7.67 7.12
CA GLU A 14 8.35 -8.44 8.26
C GLU A 14 6.96 -8.99 7.96
N VAL A 15 6.73 -10.21 8.42
CA VAL A 15 5.49 -10.94 8.21
C VAL A 15 4.91 -11.31 9.57
N HIS A 16 3.68 -10.92 9.82
CA HIS A 16 2.95 -11.29 11.03
C HIS A 16 2.00 -12.44 10.74
N ASP A 17 1.82 -13.32 11.73
CA ASP A 17 0.80 -14.34 11.73
C ASP A 17 -0.58 -13.72 12.01
N VAL A 18 -1.56 -14.09 11.19
CA VAL A 18 -2.96 -13.71 11.37
C VAL A 18 -3.71 -14.98 11.70
N THR A 19 -4.03 -15.16 12.98
CA THR A 19 -4.80 -16.32 13.42
C THR A 19 -6.29 -16.06 13.18
N HIS A 20 -6.92 -16.85 12.33
CA HIS A 20 -8.37 -16.82 12.13
C HIS A 20 -9.03 -17.71 13.20
N ASN A 21 -9.62 -17.07 14.21
CA ASN A 21 -10.39 -17.76 15.24
C ASN A 21 -11.87 -17.55 14.99
N ARG A 22 -12.63 -18.64 14.92
CA ARG A 22 -14.08 -18.64 15.14
C ARG A 22 -14.30 -19.17 16.55
N GLU A 23 -15.36 -18.73 17.27
CA GLU A 23 -15.59 -19.09 18.67
C GLU A 23 -15.30 -20.58 18.97
N GLY A 24 -14.17 -20.85 19.64
CA GLY A 24 -13.76 -22.19 20.06
C GLY A 24 -12.99 -23.05 19.05
N SER A 25 -12.72 -22.58 17.82
CA SER A 25 -11.90 -23.30 16.82
C SER A 25 -10.92 -22.40 16.07
N LEU A 26 -9.68 -22.86 15.94
CA LEU A 26 -8.67 -22.27 15.07
C LEU A 26 -8.98 -22.71 13.63
N ASP A 27 -9.52 -21.81 12.81
CA ASP A 27 -9.92 -22.08 11.42
C ASP A 27 -8.71 -22.04 10.46
N GLY A 28 -7.66 -21.28 10.80
CA GLY A 28 -6.43 -21.24 10.02
C GLY A 28 -5.43 -20.19 10.52
N VAL A 29 -4.19 -20.30 10.05
CA VAL A 29 -3.13 -19.29 10.22
C VAL A 29 -2.82 -18.70 8.85
N GLY A 30 -3.11 -17.42 8.68
CA GLY A 30 -2.68 -16.60 7.54
C GLY A 30 -1.39 -15.85 7.86
N TYR A 31 -0.74 -15.28 6.84
CA TYR A 31 0.47 -14.47 6.99
C TYR A 31 0.30 -13.15 6.27
N ARG A 32 0.70 -12.05 6.89
CA ARG A 32 0.51 -10.69 6.36
C ARG A 32 1.80 -9.87 6.48
N HIS A 33 2.18 -9.19 5.39
CA HIS A 33 3.27 -8.22 5.42
C HIS A 33 2.97 -7.05 6.35
N ASN A 34 3.96 -6.52 7.06
CA ASN A 34 3.84 -5.21 7.72
C ASN A 34 3.93 -4.03 6.74
N ARG A 35 4.04 -4.32 5.44
CA ARG A 35 4.17 -3.34 4.35
C ARG A 35 2.96 -3.39 3.43
N ARG A 36 2.72 -2.27 2.74
CA ARG A 36 1.85 -2.23 1.58
C ARG A 36 2.52 -2.98 0.44
N VAL A 37 2.16 -4.25 0.28
CA VAL A 37 2.53 -5.10 -0.87
C VAL A 37 1.24 -5.43 -1.58
N GLU A 38 1.07 -4.91 -2.79
CA GLU A 38 -0.08 -5.26 -3.61
C GLU A 38 0.08 -6.71 -4.12
N PRO A 39 -1.01 -7.45 -4.36
CA PRO A 39 -0.94 -8.85 -4.81
C PRO A 39 -0.13 -9.06 -6.09
N TRP A 40 0.02 -8.04 -6.93
CA TRP A 40 0.81 -8.09 -8.16
C TRP A 40 2.26 -7.63 -8.02
N ASP A 41 2.67 -7.07 -6.88
CA ASP A 41 4.07 -6.68 -6.65
C ASP A 41 4.95 -7.94 -6.54
N HIS A 42 4.53 -8.89 -5.72
CA HIS A 42 5.04 -10.26 -5.67
C HIS A 42 4.14 -11.13 -4.76
N GLU A 43 4.17 -12.45 -4.96
CA GLU A 43 3.59 -13.39 -3.99
C GLU A 43 4.37 -13.35 -2.66
N LEU A 44 3.69 -13.62 -1.55
CA LEU A 44 4.32 -13.75 -0.25
C LEU A 44 5.13 -15.06 -0.19
N GLU A 45 6.45 -14.94 -0.05
CA GLU A 45 7.36 -16.08 0.08
C GLU A 45 7.97 -16.08 1.49
N LEU A 46 7.47 -16.95 2.37
CA LEU A 46 7.84 -16.95 3.79
C LEU A 46 9.27 -17.47 4.02
N ALA A 47 10.05 -16.71 4.77
CA ALA A 47 11.39 -17.06 5.25
C ALA A 47 11.57 -16.69 6.72
N VAL A 48 12.62 -17.21 7.36
CA VAL A 48 13.01 -16.87 8.73
C VAL A 48 14.31 -16.08 8.69
N GLY A 49 14.34 -14.93 9.35
CA GLY A 49 15.51 -14.06 9.39
C GLY A 49 15.24 -12.75 10.11
N GLU A 50 16.17 -11.82 9.98
CA GLU A 50 15.98 -10.44 10.41
C GLU A 50 15.31 -9.65 9.27
N PRO A 51 14.15 -9.01 9.51
CA PRO A 51 13.56 -8.12 8.53
C PRO A 51 14.54 -7.02 8.13
N ALA A 52 14.74 -6.83 6.83
CA ALA A 52 15.64 -5.79 6.34
C ALA A 52 14.94 -4.43 6.43
N PRO A 53 15.55 -3.39 7.05
CA PRO A 53 15.06 -2.03 6.88
C PRO A 53 15.14 -1.67 5.40
N LEU A 54 14.05 -1.18 4.85
CA LEU A 54 13.98 -0.80 3.44
C LEU A 54 13.98 0.71 3.33
N ASP A 55 14.73 1.22 2.36
CA ASP A 55 14.71 2.64 2.03
C ASP A 55 13.29 3.02 1.65
N GLN A 56 12.68 3.88 2.48
CA GLN A 56 11.35 4.38 2.20
C GLN A 56 11.39 5.19 0.90
N VAL A 57 10.51 4.85 -0.04
CA VAL A 57 10.33 5.56 -1.31
C VAL A 57 8.97 6.21 -1.36
N CYS A 58 8.80 7.17 -2.25
CA CYS A 58 7.51 7.76 -2.55
C CYS A 58 6.62 6.75 -3.26
N ASP A 59 5.47 6.42 -2.68
CA ASP A 59 4.51 5.46 -3.24
C ASP A 59 3.89 5.91 -4.57
N PHE A 60 4.03 7.20 -4.93
CA PHE A 60 3.50 7.75 -6.16
C PHE A 60 4.49 7.73 -7.34
N CYS A 61 5.80 7.75 -7.08
CA CYS A 61 6.78 7.85 -8.17
C CYS A 61 8.14 7.17 -7.89
N GLY A 62 8.26 6.40 -6.81
CA GLY A 62 9.46 5.63 -6.46
C GLY A 62 10.69 6.44 -6.03
N VAL A 63 10.60 7.76 -5.87
CA VAL A 63 11.78 8.55 -5.44
C VAL A 63 12.11 8.28 -3.97
N ALA A 64 13.39 8.13 -3.66
CA ALA A 64 13.87 7.93 -2.30
C ALA A 64 13.56 9.12 -1.37
N ALA A 65 13.57 8.84 -0.06
CA ALA A 65 13.41 9.82 1.02
C ALA A 65 12.13 10.68 0.88
N PRO A 66 10.94 10.06 0.88
CA PRO A 66 9.69 10.78 0.96
C PRO A 66 9.61 11.57 2.26
N ARG A 67 8.93 12.72 2.21
CA ARG A 67 8.87 13.70 3.31
C ARG A 67 7.49 13.83 3.92
N TRP A 68 6.50 13.26 3.25
CA TRP A 68 5.09 13.38 3.58
C TRP A 68 4.51 12.02 3.81
N LEU A 69 3.60 11.94 4.78
CA LEU A 69 2.91 10.73 5.16
C LEU A 69 1.41 11.00 5.12
N TYR A 70 0.68 10.24 4.32
CA TYR A 70 -0.77 10.22 4.32
C TYR A 70 -1.19 9.04 5.16
N TYR A 71 -1.62 9.31 6.39
CA TYR A 71 -2.13 8.26 7.25
C TYR A 71 -3.31 7.54 6.60
N PRO A 72 -3.53 6.27 6.99
CA PRO A 72 -4.82 5.66 6.76
C PRO A 72 -5.91 6.54 7.39
N THR A 73 -7.13 6.49 6.85
CA THR A 73 -8.24 7.35 7.28
C THR A 73 -8.76 7.02 8.69
N LEU A 74 -8.14 6.05 9.38
CA LEU A 74 -8.47 5.63 10.73
C LEU A 74 -7.59 6.38 11.74
N ASP A 75 -8.23 6.90 12.79
CA ASP A 75 -7.56 7.59 13.89
C ASP A 75 -6.73 6.57 14.72
N PRO A 76 -5.43 6.78 14.91
CA PRO A 76 -4.59 5.88 15.71
C PRO A 76 -4.98 5.77 17.19
N ASP A 77 -5.84 6.65 17.71
CA ASP A 77 -6.34 6.58 19.08
C ASP A 77 -7.54 5.60 19.26
N ASP A 78 -8.11 5.06 18.17
CA ASP A 78 -9.18 4.05 18.20
C ASP A 78 -8.58 2.62 18.19
N THR A 79 -8.05 2.21 19.33
CA THR A 79 -7.37 0.90 19.51
C THR A 79 -8.28 -0.29 19.83
N ASP A 80 -9.60 -0.08 19.95
CA ASP A 80 -10.55 -1.13 20.32
C ASP A 80 -11.33 -1.58 19.09
N MET A 81 -10.88 -2.66 18.43
CA MET A 81 -11.54 -3.34 17.29
C MET A 81 -12.46 -2.47 16.41
N PHE A 82 -11.92 -1.93 15.32
CA PHE A 82 -12.74 -1.21 14.34
C PHE A 82 -13.41 -2.18 13.35
N GLU A 83 -14.73 -2.06 13.22
CA GLU A 83 -15.49 -2.66 12.13
C GLU A 83 -15.64 -1.57 11.06
N VAL A 84 -14.96 -1.74 9.93
CA VAL A 84 -15.05 -0.82 8.81
C VAL A 84 -16.14 -1.31 7.86
N GLU A 85 -17.23 -0.56 7.78
CA GLU A 85 -18.23 -0.74 6.73
C GLU A 85 -17.72 -0.05 5.46
N LEU A 86 -16.92 -0.79 4.69
CA LEU A 86 -16.45 -0.36 3.38
C LEU A 86 -17.56 -0.68 2.38
N ASP A 87 -18.22 0.34 1.82
CA ASP A 87 -19.18 0.13 0.75
C ASP A 87 -18.44 -0.31 -0.52
N THR A 88 -18.29 -1.63 -0.66
CA THR A 88 -17.65 -2.31 -1.79
C THR A 88 -18.65 -2.70 -2.87
N THR A 89 -19.92 -2.27 -2.76
CA THR A 89 -21.01 -2.70 -3.65
C THR A 89 -20.70 -2.44 -5.14
N HIS A 90 -19.82 -1.48 -5.42
CA HIS A 90 -19.41 -1.12 -6.77
C HIS A 90 -17.91 -1.34 -7.05
N LEU A 91 -17.20 -2.02 -6.16
CA LEU A 91 -15.78 -2.36 -6.30
C LEU A 91 -15.63 -3.80 -6.79
N SER A 92 -14.63 -4.05 -7.64
CA SER A 92 -14.18 -5.42 -7.91
C SER A 92 -13.48 -6.01 -6.68
N ASP A 93 -13.21 -7.32 -6.67
CA ASP A 93 -12.42 -7.96 -5.61
C ASP A 93 -11.02 -7.33 -5.49
N ASP A 94 -10.39 -7.02 -6.63
CA ASP A 94 -9.09 -6.35 -6.69
C ASP A 94 -9.17 -4.92 -6.13
N ASP A 95 -10.18 -4.14 -6.51
CA ASP A 95 -10.38 -2.78 -5.99
C ASP A 95 -10.71 -2.79 -4.49
N THR A 96 -11.42 -3.82 -4.02
CA THR A 96 -11.71 -4.04 -2.60
C THR A 96 -10.43 -4.29 -1.81
N ALA A 97 -9.53 -5.14 -2.32
CA ALA A 97 -8.23 -5.37 -1.70
C ALA A 97 -7.41 -4.06 -1.60
N VAL A 98 -7.38 -3.26 -2.66
CA VAL A 98 -6.69 -1.95 -2.67
C VAL A 98 -7.33 -0.98 -1.67
N ALA A 99 -8.66 -0.97 -1.57
CA ALA A 99 -9.36 -0.12 -0.62
C ALA A 99 -9.00 -0.47 0.83
N VAL A 100 -8.94 -1.77 1.15
CA VAL A 100 -8.48 -2.27 2.45
C VAL A 100 -7.03 -1.87 2.72
N LEU A 101 -6.12 -2.02 1.73
CA LEU A 101 -4.72 -1.61 1.89
C LEU A 101 -4.59 -0.10 2.15
N ASN A 102 -5.41 0.73 1.48
CA ASN A 102 -5.44 2.18 1.69
C ASN A 102 -5.90 2.60 3.10
N MET A 103 -6.67 1.74 3.77
CA MET A 103 -7.16 1.94 5.13
C MET A 103 -6.24 1.36 6.21
N LEU A 104 -5.32 0.46 5.83
CA LEU A 104 -4.45 -0.21 6.78
C LEU A 104 -3.01 0.31 6.74
N TYR A 105 -2.56 0.84 5.61
CA TYR A 105 -1.18 1.29 5.44
C TYR A 105 -1.11 2.76 5.01
N PRO A 106 -0.13 3.51 5.55
CA PRO A 106 0.09 4.87 5.13
C PRO A 106 0.67 4.93 3.71
N TRP A 107 0.48 6.07 3.07
CA TRP A 107 1.15 6.40 1.82
C TRP A 107 2.23 7.47 2.04
N TYR A 108 3.39 7.29 1.41
CA TYR A 108 4.53 8.18 1.46
C TYR A 108 4.63 9.05 0.20
N GLY A 109 4.74 10.35 0.41
CA GLY A 109 4.85 11.36 -0.64
C GLY A 109 6.19 12.10 -0.63
N CYS A 110 6.80 12.29 -1.81
CA CYS A 110 7.82 13.32 -1.99
C CYS A 110 7.18 14.72 -2.12
N ASP A 111 7.98 15.78 -2.01
CA ASP A 111 7.49 17.17 -2.09
C ASP A 111 6.65 17.42 -3.37
N THR A 112 7.11 16.93 -4.53
CA THR A 112 6.38 17.10 -5.79
C THR A 112 5.07 16.33 -5.82
N CYS A 113 5.08 15.04 -5.50
CA CYS A 113 3.87 14.23 -5.53
C CYS A 113 2.86 14.68 -4.48
N SER A 114 3.32 15.24 -3.35
CA SER A 114 2.41 15.77 -2.34
C SER A 114 1.59 16.96 -2.85
N VAL A 115 2.20 17.87 -3.61
CA VAL A 115 1.47 18.95 -4.29
C VAL A 115 0.45 18.38 -5.27
N LEU A 116 0.84 17.41 -6.10
CA LEU A 116 -0.06 16.81 -7.09
C LEU A 116 -1.23 16.05 -6.44
N VAL A 117 -1.00 15.39 -5.30
CA VAL A 117 -2.05 14.76 -4.49
C VAL A 117 -3.00 15.80 -3.93
N ALA A 118 -2.47 16.89 -3.38
CA ALA A 118 -3.27 17.99 -2.84
C ALA A 118 -4.15 18.66 -3.91
N ASP A 119 -3.72 18.63 -5.18
CA ASP A 119 -4.46 19.16 -6.32
C ASP A 119 -5.28 18.08 -7.06
N ARG A 120 -5.26 16.83 -6.56
CA ARG A 120 -5.92 15.66 -7.16
C ARG A 120 -5.58 15.44 -8.64
N ASN A 121 -4.34 15.76 -9.02
CA ASN A 121 -3.89 15.67 -10.42
C ASN A 121 -3.38 14.26 -10.75
N VAL A 122 -4.33 13.34 -10.92
CA VAL A 122 -4.08 11.92 -11.20
C VAL A 122 -3.21 11.73 -12.45
N ASP A 123 -3.49 12.47 -13.52
CA ASP A 123 -2.78 12.29 -14.79
C ASP A 123 -1.29 12.69 -14.68
N LEU A 124 -0.97 13.77 -13.95
CA LEU A 124 0.42 14.14 -13.71
C LEU A 124 1.12 13.18 -12.74
N LEU A 125 0.41 12.63 -11.74
CA LEU A 125 0.96 11.59 -10.88
C LEU A 125 1.36 10.35 -11.69
N ILE A 126 0.47 9.87 -12.56
CA ILE A 126 0.73 8.72 -13.44
C ILE A 126 1.87 9.01 -14.40
N ALA A 127 1.83 10.15 -15.09
CA ALA A 127 2.90 10.53 -16.02
C ALA A 127 4.27 10.58 -15.32
N ARG A 128 4.31 11.14 -14.12
CA ARG A 128 5.53 11.21 -13.31
C ARG A 128 5.99 9.83 -12.83
N ALA A 129 5.09 8.94 -12.46
CA ALA A 129 5.42 7.56 -12.08
C ALA A 129 6.11 6.84 -13.24
N LEU A 130 5.54 6.95 -14.45
CA LEU A 130 6.06 6.29 -15.66
C LEU A 130 7.36 6.91 -16.17
N ASP A 131 7.57 8.21 -15.97
CA ASP A 131 8.86 8.87 -16.27
C ASP A 131 9.99 8.32 -15.38
N ARG A 132 9.68 7.98 -14.13
CA ARG A 132 10.68 7.48 -13.16
C ARG A 132 10.86 5.98 -13.19
N THR A 133 9.78 5.26 -13.45
CA THR A 133 9.75 3.80 -13.53
C THR A 133 9.07 3.41 -14.85
N PRO A 134 9.80 3.51 -15.98
CA PRO A 134 9.22 3.21 -17.27
C PRO A 134 8.84 1.74 -17.39
N VAL A 135 7.74 1.46 -18.09
CA VAL A 135 7.31 0.09 -18.39
C VAL A 135 8.29 -0.52 -19.39
N SER A 136 8.83 -1.69 -19.05
CA SER A 136 9.71 -2.42 -19.98
C SER A 136 8.94 -2.81 -21.24
N ALA A 137 9.51 -2.56 -22.42
CA ALA A 137 8.92 -2.95 -23.70
C ALA A 137 8.75 -4.48 -23.83
N ASP A 138 9.61 -5.24 -23.17
CA ASP A 138 9.56 -6.71 -23.11
C ASP A 138 8.82 -7.23 -21.86
N GLY A 139 8.12 -6.34 -21.15
CA GLY A 139 7.37 -6.67 -19.94
C GLY A 139 6.13 -7.53 -20.22
N PRO A 140 5.60 -8.21 -19.19
CA PRO A 140 4.40 -9.04 -19.31
C PRO A 140 3.11 -8.22 -19.53
N VAL A 141 3.17 -6.91 -19.36
CA VAL A 141 2.04 -5.97 -19.50
C VAL A 141 2.50 -4.72 -20.25
N ASP A 142 1.61 -4.15 -21.06
CA ASP A 142 1.88 -2.91 -21.80
C ASP A 142 1.66 -1.65 -20.94
N GLU A 143 2.13 -0.50 -21.44
CA GLU A 143 2.00 0.77 -20.74
C GLU A 143 0.54 1.20 -20.55
N GLU A 144 -0.36 0.89 -21.48
CA GLU A 144 -1.77 1.21 -21.38
C GLU A 144 -2.42 0.49 -20.18
N THR A 145 -2.12 -0.80 -20.03
CA THR A 145 -2.57 -1.62 -18.89
C THR A 145 -2.00 -1.08 -17.58
N VAL A 146 -0.72 -0.70 -17.55
CA VAL A 146 -0.11 -0.10 -16.35
C VAL A 146 -0.77 1.24 -16.00
N ARG A 147 -1.03 2.10 -16.99
CA ARG A 147 -1.75 3.38 -16.79
C ARG A 147 -3.15 3.16 -16.23
N ALA A 148 -3.89 2.19 -16.77
CA ALA A 148 -5.22 1.84 -16.29
C ALA A 148 -5.19 1.39 -14.83
N ARG A 149 -4.24 0.52 -14.46
CA ARG A 149 -4.05 0.06 -13.07
C ARG A 149 -3.67 1.21 -12.13
N LEU A 150 -2.69 2.03 -12.48
CA LEU A 150 -2.31 3.19 -11.67
C LEU A 150 -3.48 4.15 -11.46
N ARG A 151 -4.30 4.37 -12.50
CA ARG A 151 -5.52 5.20 -12.38
C ARG A 151 -6.54 4.57 -11.43
N GLY A 152 -6.75 3.26 -11.49
CA GLY A 152 -7.60 2.52 -10.55
C GLY A 152 -7.14 2.72 -9.11
N SER A 153 -5.89 2.37 -8.80
CA SER A 153 -5.33 2.49 -7.45
C SER A 153 -5.37 3.92 -6.91
N LEU A 154 -5.02 4.92 -7.72
CA LEU A 154 -5.09 6.32 -7.32
C LEU A 154 -6.53 6.79 -7.11
N SER A 155 -7.49 6.30 -7.91
CA SER A 155 -8.90 6.62 -7.71
C SER A 155 -9.39 6.11 -6.36
N VAL A 156 -9.05 4.87 -6.00
CA VAL A 156 -9.37 4.29 -4.67
C VAL A 156 -8.69 5.08 -3.53
N PHE A 157 -7.44 5.53 -3.73
CA PHE A 157 -6.76 6.41 -2.76
C PHE A 157 -7.54 7.71 -2.51
N PHE A 158 -8.09 8.30 -3.57
CA PHE A 158 -8.83 9.57 -3.50
C PHE A 158 -10.29 9.42 -3.05
N THR A 159 -10.92 8.25 -3.21
CA THR A 159 -12.26 7.99 -2.68
C THR A 159 -12.23 7.81 -1.16
N THR A 160 -11.19 7.16 -0.64
CA THR A 160 -10.96 6.97 0.80
C THR A 160 -10.52 8.25 1.54
N ARG A 161 -10.25 9.34 0.80
CA ARG A 161 -9.79 10.64 1.33
C ARG A 161 -10.58 11.79 0.69
N PRO A 162 -11.86 11.96 1.04
CA PRO A 162 -12.70 13.01 0.45
C PRO A 162 -12.14 14.41 0.76
N GLY A 163 -12.34 15.35 -0.16
CA GLY A 163 -11.77 16.69 -0.06
C GLY A 163 -10.30 16.76 -0.48
N ARG A 164 -9.48 17.51 0.27
CA ARG A 164 -8.05 17.71 0.01
C ARG A 164 -7.24 16.86 0.99
N PRO A 165 -6.57 15.78 0.54
CA PRO A 165 -5.77 14.92 1.42
C PRO A 165 -4.71 15.76 2.16
N GLN A 166 -4.69 15.65 3.49
CA GLN A 166 -3.73 16.36 4.34
C GLN A 166 -2.61 15.41 4.76
N PRO A 167 -1.35 15.65 4.36
CA PRO A 167 -0.24 14.86 4.84
C PRO A 167 0.29 15.37 6.18
N SER A 168 0.88 14.48 6.96
CA SER A 168 1.82 14.79 8.05
C SER A 168 3.27 14.68 7.56
N ARG A 169 4.24 15.05 8.41
CA ARG A 169 5.65 14.80 8.13
C ARG A 169 5.96 13.32 8.30
N ALA A 170 6.63 12.73 7.32
CA ALA A 170 7.31 11.45 7.53
C ALA A 170 8.49 11.70 8.49
N VAL A 171 8.52 10.98 9.61
CA VAL A 171 9.57 11.04 10.64
C VAL A 171 10.58 9.95 10.39
#